data_AF-A0A158HBR3-F1
#
_entry.id   AF-A0A158HBR3-F1
#
_cell.length_a   1.000
_cell.length_b   1.000
_cell.length_c   1.000
_cell.angle_alpha   90.00
_cell.angle_beta   90.00
_cell.angle_gamma   90.00
#
_symmetry.space_group_name_H-M   'P 1'
#
loop_
_entity.id
_entity.type
_entity.pdbx_description
1 polymer ?
#
loop_
_entity_poly.entity_id
_entity_poly.type
_entity_poly.pdbx_seq_one_letter_code
_entity_poly.pdbx_strand_id
1 'polypeptide(L)'
;MKHNNDACFITTTRVYNDAVSALRILVTIVLSAAVSHAAADSVTFPRSTMPVLSFPASVSAGRDTAVGTLISNQVTVPGLVANTTCTTTKNVTVTGTLVPGFSNVYQSGVPGVGVRFNITGSWNSTFVAVPISESLPPISINTQYYTRADLVVTGPIGSGSITNWPSMNVSFSGPCISTTMATQPVTGTTIITGNTCSVSTPALEFNLPKAFAKDLLTAGATTGDTTVPLVLDCPAGVKVAITITDSVNSANRSTALALAPESSASGLGIQILNGSTAIAFGPDSAVAGTVNQWTAGAAAGGQMQIPLTARYVRAAGTLIPGSVKAKATFTMSYQ
;
A
#
# COMPACT_ATOMS: atom_id res chain seq x y z
N MET A 1 11.98 105.81 66.39
CA MET A 1 10.76 104.97 66.44
C MET A 1 10.73 104.19 65.13
N LYS A 2 10.73 102.86 65.02
CA LYS A 2 10.58 101.78 65.99
C LYS A 2 11.24 100.52 65.39
N HIS A 3 11.65 99.63 66.27
CA HIS A 3 12.41 98.39 66.13
C HIS A 3 11.84 97.29 65.21
N ASN A 4 12.77 96.56 64.57
CA ASN A 4 13.12 95.13 64.69
C ASN A 4 12.07 94.01 64.89
N ASN A 5 12.41 92.87 64.27
CA ASN A 5 12.08 91.46 64.52
C ASN A 5 10.70 90.92 64.13
N ASP A 6 10.66 89.92 63.24
CA ASP A 6 10.47 88.53 63.70
C ASP A 6 10.85 87.49 62.64
N ALA A 7 11.44 86.41 63.14
CA ALA A 7 11.98 85.27 62.45
C ALA A 7 10.98 84.10 62.41
N CYS A 8 11.40 83.05 61.71
CA CYS A 8 10.97 81.66 61.87
C CYS A 8 9.73 81.23 61.07
N PHE A 9 9.76 79.96 60.65
CA PHE A 9 8.88 79.26 59.73
C PHE A 9 9.12 79.57 58.25
N ILE A 10 9.95 78.74 57.60
CA ILE A 10 9.61 77.96 56.39
C ILE A 10 10.83 77.05 56.17
N THR A 11 10.95 76.00 56.98
CA THR A 11 11.92 74.93 56.77
C THR A 11 11.24 73.59 57.05
N THR A 12 10.08 73.38 56.41
CA THR A 12 9.35 72.11 56.52
C THR A 12 8.52 71.78 55.28
N THR A 13 8.38 72.70 54.32
CA THR A 13 7.57 72.47 53.10
C THR A 13 8.34 71.88 51.92
N ARG A 14 9.69 71.86 51.97
CA ARG A 14 10.52 71.35 50.86
C ARG A 14 10.68 69.83 50.84
N VAL A 15 10.43 69.14 51.96
CA VAL A 15 10.57 67.68 52.06
C VAL A 15 9.33 66.94 51.55
N TYR A 16 8.17 67.62 51.45
CA TYR A 16 6.91 66.98 51.02
C TYR A 16 6.74 66.90 49.50
N ASN A 17 7.29 67.86 48.74
CA ASN A 17 7.15 67.87 47.27
C ASN A 17 8.07 66.89 46.54
N ASP A 18 9.23 66.56 47.11
CA ASP A 18 10.14 65.56 46.51
C ASP A 18 9.64 64.12 46.72
N ALA A 19 8.90 63.86 47.81
CA ALA A 19 8.27 62.56 48.07
C ALA A 19 7.10 62.26 47.10
N VAL A 20 6.33 63.29 46.72
CA VAL A 20 5.19 63.13 45.78
C VAL A 20 5.68 62.97 44.33
N SER A 21 6.81 63.58 43.97
CA SER A 21 7.47 63.41 42.66
C SER A 21 8.07 62.00 42.51
N ALA A 22 8.76 61.50 43.55
CA ALA A 22 9.32 60.15 43.55
C ALA A 22 8.23 59.06 43.50
N LEU A 23 7.08 59.29 44.14
CA LEU A 23 5.94 58.37 44.09
C LEU A 23 5.25 58.35 42.71
N ARG A 24 5.21 59.49 42.00
CA ARG A 24 4.69 59.54 40.62
C ARG A 24 5.61 58.85 39.60
N ILE A 25 6.92 58.90 39.82
CA ILE A 25 7.91 58.21 38.98
C ILE A 25 7.93 56.69 39.27
N LEU A 26 7.72 56.27 40.53
CA LEU A 26 7.58 54.84 40.85
C LEU A 26 6.30 54.22 40.25
N VAL A 27 5.20 54.99 40.22
CA VAL A 27 3.91 54.55 39.63
C VAL A 27 3.93 54.52 38.10
N THR A 28 4.79 55.31 37.45
CA THR A 28 4.98 55.22 35.98
C THR A 28 6.00 54.16 35.55
N ILE A 29 6.99 53.83 36.39
CA ILE A 29 7.96 52.76 36.09
C ILE A 29 7.38 51.35 36.32
N VAL A 30 6.42 51.18 37.23
CA VAL A 30 5.70 49.90 37.43
C VAL A 30 4.60 49.66 36.37
N LEU A 31 4.28 50.66 35.55
CA LEU A 31 3.41 50.51 34.36
C LEU A 31 4.17 50.16 33.07
N SER A 32 5.46 49.81 33.18
CA SER A 32 6.13 48.94 32.20
C SER A 32 6.04 47.49 32.66
N ALA A 33 4.86 47.10 33.17
CA ALA A 33 4.47 45.71 33.28
C ALA A 33 4.77 45.09 31.92
N ALA A 34 5.73 44.16 31.92
CA ALA A 34 6.03 43.31 30.80
C ALA A 34 4.71 42.87 30.20
N VAL A 35 4.37 43.43 29.04
CA VAL A 35 3.51 42.74 28.10
C VAL A 35 4.38 41.61 27.59
N SER A 36 4.56 40.60 28.46
CA SER A 36 4.79 39.24 28.05
C SER A 36 3.67 39.03 27.04
N HIS A 37 4.02 39.12 25.76
CA HIS A 37 3.14 38.65 24.71
C HIS A 37 2.99 37.18 25.04
N ALA A 38 1.95 36.82 25.80
CA ALA A 38 1.57 35.45 26.00
C ALA A 38 1.37 34.94 24.58
N ALA A 39 2.34 34.16 24.09
CA ALA A 39 2.27 33.61 22.75
C ALA A 39 0.96 32.83 22.72
N ALA A 40 -0.01 33.32 21.94
CA ALA A 40 -1.33 32.74 21.92
C ALA A 40 -1.20 31.26 21.55
N ASP A 41 -1.84 30.40 22.34
CA ASP A 41 -1.87 28.97 22.05
C ASP A 41 -2.43 28.78 20.64
N SER A 42 -1.69 28.05 19.82
CA SER A 42 -1.97 27.92 18.40
C SER A 42 -1.39 26.63 17.85
N VAL A 43 -2.13 26.08 16.88
CA VAL A 43 -1.62 25.08 15.96
C VAL A 43 -1.74 25.70 14.58
N THR A 44 -0.67 25.71 13.80
CA THR A 44 -0.68 26.40 12.51
C THR A 44 0.15 25.62 11.50
N PHE A 45 -0.42 25.44 10.32
CA PHE A 45 0.33 24.97 9.17
C PHE A 45 1.10 26.16 8.58
N PRO A 46 2.40 26.01 8.26
CA PRO A 46 3.23 27.09 7.70
C PRO A 46 2.70 27.70 6.40
N ARG A 47 1.79 26.99 5.71
CA ARG A 47 1.12 27.43 4.49
C ARG A 47 -0.39 27.36 4.70
N SER A 48 -1.11 28.34 4.15
CA SER A 48 -2.58 28.41 4.19
C SER A 48 -3.26 27.23 3.48
N THR A 49 -2.55 26.54 2.59
CA THR A 49 -2.95 25.27 1.96
C THR A 49 -1.80 24.27 1.99
N MET A 50 -2.09 22.99 2.29
CA MET A 50 -1.07 21.94 2.23
C MET A 50 -0.58 21.77 0.77
N PRO A 51 0.70 21.41 0.55
CA PRO A 51 1.20 21.19 -0.80
C PRO A 51 0.46 20.02 -1.45
N VAL A 52 0.11 20.14 -2.72
CA VAL A 52 -0.66 19.12 -3.44
C VAL A 52 0.16 17.84 -3.62
N LEU A 53 -0.49 16.68 -3.45
CA LEU A 53 0.06 15.38 -3.86
C LEU A 53 -0.40 15.07 -5.28
N SER A 54 0.53 14.63 -6.15
CA SER A 54 0.22 14.27 -7.54
C SER A 54 0.95 13.00 -7.92
N PHE A 55 0.21 11.99 -8.36
CA PHE A 55 0.79 10.75 -8.87
C PHE A 55 1.29 10.93 -10.31
N PRO A 56 2.15 10.03 -10.82
CA PRO A 56 2.53 10.02 -12.23
C PRO A 56 1.31 9.93 -13.16
N ALA A 57 1.45 10.42 -14.38
CA ALA A 57 0.38 10.40 -15.38
C ALA A 57 -0.08 8.97 -15.74
N SER A 58 0.81 7.98 -15.62
CA SER A 58 0.51 6.58 -15.83
C SER A 58 1.24 5.71 -14.81
N VAL A 59 0.55 4.69 -14.31
CA VAL A 59 1.08 3.67 -13.40
C VAL A 59 0.58 2.30 -13.87
N SER A 60 1.45 1.30 -13.90
CA SER A 60 1.10 -0.06 -14.28
C SER A 60 1.59 -1.09 -13.27
N ALA A 61 0.85 -2.17 -13.11
CA ALA A 61 1.22 -3.33 -12.30
C ALA A 61 0.62 -4.60 -12.90
N GLY A 62 1.10 -5.78 -12.50
CA GLY A 62 0.51 -7.06 -12.92
C GLY A 62 -0.94 -7.18 -12.45
N ARG A 63 -1.85 -7.67 -13.31
CA ARG A 63 -3.27 -7.80 -12.99
C ARG A 63 -3.53 -8.50 -11.65
N ASP A 64 -2.83 -9.58 -11.38
CA ASP A 64 -3.02 -10.45 -10.23
C ASP A 64 -1.99 -10.20 -9.13
N THR A 65 -1.38 -8.99 -9.10
CA THR A 65 -0.51 -8.55 -8.00
C THR A 65 -1.19 -8.80 -6.65
N ALA A 66 -0.42 -9.24 -5.65
CA ALA A 66 -0.97 -9.56 -4.34
C ALA A 66 -1.68 -8.35 -3.68
N VAL A 67 -2.84 -8.61 -3.07
CA VAL A 67 -3.62 -7.61 -2.33
C VAL A 67 -2.78 -7.02 -1.19
N GLY A 68 -2.86 -5.70 -1.01
CA GLY A 68 -2.08 -4.95 -0.03
C GLY A 68 -0.72 -4.43 -0.54
N THR A 69 -0.31 -4.84 -1.75
CA THR A 69 0.93 -4.35 -2.38
C THR A 69 0.83 -2.85 -2.66
N LEU A 70 1.91 -2.12 -2.36
CA LEU A 70 2.06 -0.71 -2.72
C LEU A 70 2.45 -0.59 -4.21
N ILE A 71 1.65 0.13 -4.99
CA ILE A 71 1.90 0.38 -6.42
C ILE A 71 2.74 1.66 -6.58
N SER A 72 2.32 2.73 -5.93
CA SER A 72 2.98 4.04 -5.99
C SER A 72 2.65 4.83 -4.74
N ASN A 73 3.51 5.77 -4.35
CA ASN A 73 3.26 6.70 -3.27
C ASN A 73 3.64 8.12 -3.63
N GLN A 74 3.07 9.07 -2.91
CA GLN A 74 3.42 10.49 -2.97
C GLN A 74 3.49 11.02 -1.54
N VAL A 75 4.54 11.78 -1.24
CA VAL A 75 4.81 12.32 0.10
C VAL A 75 5.01 13.83 -0.01
N THR A 76 4.50 14.56 0.97
CA THR A 76 4.79 15.98 1.12
C THR A 76 5.01 16.35 2.58
N VAL A 77 5.63 17.51 2.79
CA VAL A 77 6.01 18.03 4.09
C VAL A 77 5.37 19.40 4.27
N PRO A 78 4.07 19.48 4.64
CA PRO A 78 3.44 20.77 4.95
C PRO A 78 4.14 21.51 6.09
N GLY A 79 4.76 20.78 7.03
CA GLY A 79 5.28 21.34 8.28
C GLY A 79 4.15 21.66 9.28
N LEU A 80 4.50 21.81 10.55
CA LEU A 80 3.55 22.17 11.60
C LEU A 80 4.26 22.96 12.70
N VAL A 81 3.66 24.08 13.10
CA VAL A 81 4.04 24.81 14.31
C VAL A 81 2.90 24.62 15.32
N ALA A 82 3.23 24.17 16.51
CA ALA A 82 2.27 23.99 17.59
C ALA A 82 2.85 24.55 18.89
N ASN A 83 2.08 25.42 19.53
CA ASN A 83 2.35 25.92 20.87
C ASN A 83 1.04 25.82 21.66
N THR A 84 0.92 24.84 22.56
CA THR A 84 -0.32 24.54 23.28
C THR A 84 -0.02 24.27 24.75
N THR A 85 -0.86 24.83 25.63
CA THR A 85 -0.79 24.56 27.08
C THR A 85 -1.81 23.52 27.56
N CYS A 86 -2.75 23.14 26.68
CA CYS A 86 -3.80 22.17 26.95
C CYS A 86 -3.69 20.91 26.07
N THR A 87 -4.37 19.85 26.48
CA THR A 87 -4.58 18.67 25.64
C THR A 87 -5.30 19.06 24.35
N THR A 88 -4.76 18.63 23.21
CA THR A 88 -5.30 18.90 21.88
C THR A 88 -5.77 17.60 21.24
N THR A 89 -6.96 17.60 20.68
CA THR A 89 -7.47 16.50 19.87
C THR A 89 -7.04 16.70 18.43
N LYS A 90 -6.38 15.69 17.87
CA LYS A 90 -6.12 15.59 16.43
C LYS A 90 -7.09 14.59 15.83
N ASN A 91 -7.89 15.03 14.88
CA ASN A 91 -8.80 14.17 14.15
C ASN A 91 -8.45 14.21 12.66
N VAL A 92 -8.32 13.04 12.05
CA VAL A 92 -7.96 12.92 10.63
C VAL A 92 -8.94 12.00 9.93
N THR A 93 -9.62 12.54 8.93
CA THR A 93 -10.62 11.83 8.12
C THR A 93 -10.24 11.86 6.65
N VAL A 94 -10.85 10.99 5.86
CA VAL A 94 -10.68 10.97 4.41
C VAL A 94 -12.06 11.04 3.76
N THR A 95 -12.18 11.81 2.70
CA THR A 95 -13.38 11.85 1.88
C THR A 95 -13.44 10.63 0.96
N GLY A 96 -14.64 10.13 0.67
CA GLY A 96 -14.84 9.02 -0.26
C GLY A 96 -15.22 7.71 0.42
N THR A 97 -15.45 6.70 -0.42
CA THR A 97 -16.01 5.41 -0.02
C THR A 97 -14.90 4.41 0.27
N LEU A 98 -15.00 3.66 1.37
CA LEU A 98 -14.07 2.57 1.65
C LEU A 98 -14.20 1.44 0.62
N VAL A 99 -13.07 0.81 0.30
CA VAL A 99 -13.08 -0.45 -0.43
C VAL A 99 -13.60 -1.55 0.50
N PRO A 100 -14.57 -2.39 0.06
CA PRO A 100 -15.08 -3.48 0.90
C PRO A 100 -13.96 -4.38 1.44
N GLY A 101 -14.01 -4.69 2.73
CA GLY A 101 -12.97 -5.48 3.42
C GLY A 101 -11.76 -4.68 3.92
N PHE A 102 -11.69 -3.37 3.65
CA PHE A 102 -10.63 -2.49 4.14
C PHE A 102 -11.17 -1.43 5.10
N SER A 103 -10.37 -1.08 6.11
CA SER A 103 -10.70 -0.05 7.11
C SER A 103 -10.08 1.33 6.83
N ASN A 104 -9.08 1.39 5.94
CA ASN A 104 -8.28 2.59 5.67
C ASN A 104 -7.90 2.74 4.18
N VAL A 105 -8.57 2.02 3.29
CA VAL A 105 -8.34 2.08 1.85
C VAL A 105 -9.63 2.52 1.16
N TYR A 106 -9.53 3.58 0.37
CA TYR A 106 -10.65 4.25 -0.27
C TYR A 106 -10.68 3.94 -1.77
N GLN A 107 -11.88 3.91 -2.34
CA GLN A 107 -12.08 3.60 -3.76
C GLN A 107 -11.42 4.66 -4.63
N SER A 108 -10.62 4.20 -5.61
CA SER A 108 -10.01 5.08 -6.62
C SER A 108 -10.90 5.30 -7.85
N GLY A 109 -11.97 4.50 -7.99
CA GLY A 109 -12.76 4.38 -9.22
C GLY A 109 -12.19 3.39 -10.25
N VAL A 110 -10.96 2.89 -10.05
CA VAL A 110 -10.37 1.82 -10.88
C VAL A 110 -10.46 0.46 -10.16
N PRO A 111 -10.93 -0.61 -10.82
CA PRO A 111 -10.97 -1.95 -10.22
C PRO A 111 -9.60 -2.42 -9.72
N GLY A 112 -9.56 -2.99 -8.52
CA GLY A 112 -8.36 -3.57 -7.92
C GLY A 112 -7.33 -2.55 -7.41
N VAL A 113 -7.60 -1.25 -7.48
CA VAL A 113 -6.73 -0.20 -6.94
C VAL A 113 -7.48 0.69 -5.97
N GLY A 114 -6.91 0.88 -4.78
CA GLY A 114 -7.41 1.78 -3.76
C GLY A 114 -6.40 2.86 -3.39
N VAL A 115 -6.87 3.90 -2.71
CA VAL A 115 -6.06 5.01 -2.19
C VAL A 115 -6.02 4.92 -0.67
N ARG A 116 -4.83 4.95 -0.07
CA ARG A 116 -4.63 4.99 1.39
C ARG A 116 -3.84 6.23 1.77
N PHE A 117 -4.21 6.86 2.88
CA PHE A 117 -3.46 7.99 3.42
C PHE A 117 -2.71 7.61 4.69
N ASN A 118 -1.54 8.22 4.85
CA ASN A 118 -0.78 8.19 6.08
C ASN A 118 -0.36 9.62 6.46
N ILE A 119 -0.19 9.85 7.75
CA ILE A 119 0.20 11.13 8.30
C ILE A 119 1.16 10.92 9.46
N THR A 120 2.02 11.89 9.77
CA THR A 120 2.81 11.90 11.01
C THR A 120 1.91 11.63 12.20
N GLY A 121 2.18 10.58 12.99
CA GLY A 121 1.46 10.27 14.22
C GLY A 121 1.87 11.20 15.35
N SER A 122 0.97 11.41 16.32
CA SER A 122 1.17 12.39 17.39
C SER A 122 1.58 13.77 16.82
N TRP A 123 2.49 14.47 17.50
CA TRP A 123 3.07 15.74 17.06
C TRP A 123 4.19 15.59 16.03
N ASN A 124 5.06 14.59 16.17
CA ASN A 124 6.28 14.40 15.37
C ASN A 124 6.79 12.95 15.35
N SER A 125 5.89 11.96 15.26
CA SER A 125 6.25 10.53 15.26
C SER A 125 6.28 9.92 13.85
N THR A 126 6.36 8.60 13.77
CA THR A 126 6.29 7.82 12.52
C THR A 126 4.94 7.98 11.82
N PHE A 127 4.88 7.60 10.55
CA PHE A 127 3.61 7.52 9.82
C PHE A 127 2.61 6.58 10.51
N VAL A 128 1.37 7.03 10.59
CA VAL A 128 0.20 6.24 10.99
C VAL A 128 -0.83 6.30 9.87
N ALA A 129 -1.55 5.20 9.67
CA ALA A 129 -2.59 5.12 8.64
C ALA A 129 -3.85 5.87 9.08
N VAL A 130 -4.53 6.51 8.14
CA VAL A 130 -5.72 7.34 8.36
C VAL A 130 -6.98 6.56 7.93
N PRO A 131 -8.13 6.65 8.62
CA PRO A 131 -8.54 7.65 9.61
C PRO A 131 -8.04 7.38 11.04
N ILE A 132 -7.85 8.46 11.81
CA ILE A 132 -7.39 8.40 13.21
C ILE A 132 -7.98 9.54 14.05
N SER A 133 -8.05 9.30 15.36
CA SER A 133 -8.29 10.34 16.36
C SER A 133 -7.31 10.13 17.52
N GLU A 134 -6.52 11.16 17.83
CA GLU A 134 -5.46 11.12 18.84
C GLU A 134 -5.67 12.25 19.86
N SER A 135 -5.45 11.95 21.15
CA SER A 135 -5.34 12.94 22.20
C SER A 135 -3.86 13.28 22.40
N LEU A 136 -3.50 14.54 22.20
CA LEU A 136 -2.12 15.00 22.17
C LEU A 136 -1.81 15.86 23.41
N PRO A 137 -0.68 15.62 24.09
CA PRO A 137 -0.29 16.42 25.25
C PRO A 137 0.09 17.85 24.85
N PRO A 138 0.10 18.80 25.79
CA PRO A 138 0.66 20.14 25.57
C PRO A 138 2.08 20.10 24.99
N ILE A 139 2.40 21.01 24.07
CA ILE A 139 3.70 21.02 23.40
C ILE A 139 4.10 22.41 22.90
N SER A 140 5.39 22.64 22.69
CA SER A 140 5.92 23.79 21.95
C SER A 140 6.96 23.31 20.93
N ILE A 141 6.58 23.22 19.66
CA ILE A 141 7.41 22.68 18.58
C ILE A 141 7.22 23.41 17.25
N ASN A 142 8.27 23.34 16.44
CA ASN A 142 8.24 23.56 15.00
C ASN A 142 8.85 22.32 14.35
N THR A 143 8.05 21.58 13.58
CA THR A 143 8.46 20.26 13.07
C THR A 143 8.17 20.09 11.59
N GLN A 144 8.98 19.24 10.96
CA GLN A 144 8.63 18.65 9.68
C GLN A 144 7.46 17.69 9.94
N TYR A 145 6.30 18.03 9.40
CA TYR A 145 5.06 17.26 9.53
C TYR A 145 4.76 16.69 8.15
N TYR A 146 4.58 15.37 8.06
CA TYR A 146 4.52 14.64 6.80
C TYR A 146 3.13 14.11 6.53
N THR A 147 2.74 14.15 5.26
CA THR A 147 1.54 13.51 4.74
C THR A 147 1.91 12.65 3.54
N ARG A 148 1.17 11.56 3.33
CA ARG A 148 1.44 10.59 2.27
C ARG A 148 0.15 10.01 1.73
N ALA A 149 0.08 9.86 0.41
CA ALA A 149 -0.95 9.06 -0.26
C ALA A 149 -0.28 7.85 -0.94
N ASP A 150 -0.96 6.71 -0.90
CA ASP A 150 -0.54 5.45 -1.50
C ASP A 150 -1.60 4.96 -2.48
N LEU A 151 -1.19 4.50 -3.65
CA LEU A 151 -1.97 3.57 -4.47
C LEU A 151 -1.65 2.15 -4.03
N VAL A 152 -2.67 1.40 -3.61
CA VAL A 152 -2.52 0.04 -3.08
C VAL A 152 -3.43 -0.94 -3.82
N VAL A 153 -2.96 -2.17 -3.96
CA VAL A 153 -3.73 -3.25 -4.60
C VAL A 153 -4.85 -3.71 -3.67
N THR A 154 -6.07 -3.77 -4.19
CA THR A 154 -7.27 -4.21 -3.46
C THR A 154 -7.96 -5.42 -4.07
N GLY A 155 -7.47 -5.89 -5.22
CA GLY A 155 -7.96 -7.04 -5.96
C GLY A 155 -7.33 -7.08 -7.36
N PRO A 156 -7.84 -7.91 -8.28
CA PRO A 156 -7.36 -7.93 -9.66
C PRO A 156 -7.42 -6.54 -10.30
N ILE A 157 -6.27 -6.04 -10.73
CA ILE A 157 -6.09 -4.69 -11.26
C ILE A 157 -6.71 -4.61 -12.66
N GLY A 158 -7.70 -3.73 -12.81
CA GLY A 158 -8.26 -3.35 -14.10
C GLY A 158 -7.52 -2.17 -14.73
N SER A 159 -7.84 -1.87 -15.98
CA SER A 159 -7.41 -0.65 -16.63
C SER A 159 -8.46 0.46 -16.44
N GLY A 160 -8.00 1.69 -16.24
CA GLY A 160 -8.89 2.83 -16.02
C GLY A 160 -8.11 4.10 -15.70
N SER A 161 -8.82 5.16 -15.33
CA SER A 161 -8.20 6.43 -14.95
C SER A 161 -8.77 6.93 -13.63
N ILE A 162 -7.89 7.35 -12.73
CA ILE A 162 -8.27 8.01 -11.49
C ILE A 162 -8.35 9.51 -11.79
N THR A 163 -9.57 10.04 -11.79
CA THR A 163 -9.84 11.48 -12.02
C THR A 163 -10.44 12.14 -10.79
N ASN A 164 -11.14 11.37 -9.96
CA ASN A 164 -11.75 11.82 -8.71
C ASN A 164 -10.99 11.22 -7.54
N TRP A 165 -10.18 12.05 -6.88
CA TRP A 165 -9.36 11.60 -5.76
C TRP A 165 -10.06 11.81 -4.42
N PRO A 166 -9.97 10.85 -3.49
CA PRO A 166 -10.25 11.13 -2.09
C PRO A 166 -9.24 12.16 -1.56
N SER A 167 -9.65 12.93 -0.56
CA SER A 167 -8.84 13.94 0.11
C SER A 167 -8.78 13.66 1.61
N MET A 168 -7.63 13.92 2.22
CA MET A 168 -7.45 13.77 3.66
C MET A 168 -7.68 15.12 4.34
N ASN A 169 -8.51 15.16 5.38
CA ASN A 169 -8.77 16.35 6.18
C ASN A 169 -8.20 16.15 7.57
N VAL A 170 -7.43 17.13 8.03
CA VAL A 170 -6.79 17.16 9.34
C VAL A 170 -7.43 18.29 10.14
N SER A 171 -7.85 18.01 11.37
CA SER A 171 -8.25 19.03 12.32
C SER A 171 -7.54 18.88 13.66
N PHE A 172 -7.16 20.02 14.23
CA PHE A 172 -6.69 20.15 15.60
C PHE A 172 -7.69 21.02 16.36
N SER A 173 -8.16 20.54 17.51
CA SER A 173 -9.07 21.29 18.38
C SER A 173 -8.74 21.04 19.85
N GLY A 174 -9.00 22.04 20.69
CA GLY A 174 -8.74 21.96 22.12
C GLY A 174 -9.30 23.18 22.83
N PRO A 175 -9.40 23.15 24.17
CA PRO A 175 -9.99 24.26 24.93
C PRO A 175 -9.16 25.55 24.88
N CYS A 176 -7.86 25.46 24.56
CA CYS A 176 -6.94 26.60 24.52
C CYS A 176 -6.63 27.10 23.10
N ILE A 177 -7.09 26.40 22.05
CA ILE A 177 -6.80 26.78 20.66
C ILE A 177 -8.10 26.95 19.86
N SER A 178 -8.07 27.84 18.87
CA SER A 178 -9.07 27.83 17.81
C SER A 178 -8.90 26.58 16.95
N THR A 179 -10.02 25.95 16.56
CA THR A 179 -9.98 24.78 15.67
C THR A 179 -9.25 25.13 14.39
N THR A 180 -8.17 24.40 14.11
CA THR A 180 -7.37 24.56 12.91
C THR A 180 -7.64 23.38 11.99
N MET A 181 -7.98 23.64 10.74
CA MET A 181 -8.24 22.62 9.72
C MET A 181 -7.34 22.81 8.53
N ALA A 182 -6.92 21.70 7.94
CA ALA A 182 -6.25 21.70 6.66
C ALA A 182 -6.61 20.45 5.87
N THR A 183 -6.74 20.63 4.56
CA THR A 183 -6.97 19.54 3.62
C THR A 183 -5.69 19.24 2.89
N GLN A 184 -5.34 17.96 2.81
CA GLN A 184 -4.32 17.44 1.92
C GLN A 184 -5.00 16.99 0.62
N PRO A 185 -4.97 17.81 -0.44
CA PRO A 185 -5.53 17.42 -1.73
C PRO A 185 -4.60 16.44 -2.44
N VAL A 186 -5.22 15.57 -3.23
CA VAL A 186 -4.57 14.82 -4.31
C VAL A 186 -5.24 15.29 -5.61
N THR A 187 -4.46 15.62 -6.63
CA THR A 187 -5.00 16.12 -7.90
C THR A 187 -4.31 15.47 -9.10
N GLY A 188 -4.83 15.78 -10.29
CA GLY A 188 -4.34 15.25 -11.56
C GLY A 188 -5.09 14.00 -11.99
N THR A 189 -4.74 13.51 -13.17
CA THR A 189 -5.26 12.27 -13.73
C THR A 189 -4.14 11.24 -13.78
N THR A 190 -4.39 10.06 -13.23
CA THR A 190 -3.47 8.92 -13.34
C THR A 190 -4.16 7.79 -14.07
N ILE A 191 -3.56 7.35 -15.18
CA ILE A 191 -3.98 6.16 -15.91
C ILE A 191 -3.40 4.94 -15.22
N ILE A 192 -4.26 3.98 -14.88
CA ILE A 192 -3.89 2.68 -14.32
C ILE A 192 -3.99 1.63 -15.43
N THR A 193 -2.97 0.80 -15.53
CA THR A 193 -2.97 -0.36 -16.43
C THR A 193 -2.67 -1.64 -15.65
N GLY A 194 -3.64 -2.56 -15.67
CA GLY A 194 -3.45 -3.93 -15.19
C GLY A 194 -2.84 -4.78 -16.28
N ASN A 195 -1.54 -5.05 -16.19
CA ASN A 195 -0.82 -5.75 -17.24
C ASN A 195 -1.17 -7.26 -17.25
N THR A 196 -1.45 -7.78 -18.43
CA THR A 196 -1.67 -9.21 -18.70
C THR A 196 -0.86 -9.63 -19.91
N CYS A 197 -0.72 -10.94 -20.12
CA CYS A 197 -0.27 -11.49 -21.39
C CYS A 197 -1.46 -12.01 -22.21
N SER A 198 -1.29 -12.04 -23.52
CA SER A 198 -2.13 -12.84 -24.41
C SER A 198 -1.52 -14.23 -24.58
N VAL A 199 -2.36 -15.26 -24.65
CA VAL A 199 -1.93 -16.66 -24.82
C VAL A 199 -2.03 -17.02 -26.30
N SER A 200 -0.89 -17.24 -26.95
CA SER A 200 -0.85 -17.59 -28.38
C SER A 200 -1.13 -19.08 -28.63
N THR A 201 -0.85 -19.94 -27.65
CA THR A 201 -1.13 -21.39 -27.69
C THR A 201 -2.16 -21.76 -26.63
N PRO A 202 -3.47 -21.53 -26.86
CA PRO A 202 -4.51 -21.74 -25.86
C PRO A 202 -4.73 -23.22 -25.52
N ALA A 203 -4.30 -24.13 -26.39
CA ALA A 203 -4.29 -25.56 -26.15
C ALA A 203 -2.90 -26.12 -26.49
N LEU A 204 -2.37 -26.96 -25.60
CA LEU A 204 -1.15 -27.73 -25.84
C LEU A 204 -1.52 -29.20 -26.00
N GLU A 205 -1.09 -29.80 -27.10
CA GLU A 205 -1.27 -31.22 -27.37
C GLU A 205 0.09 -31.93 -27.26
N PHE A 206 0.16 -32.91 -26.34
CA PHE A 206 1.35 -33.71 -26.12
C PHE A 206 1.13 -35.12 -26.67
N ASN A 207 1.71 -35.39 -27.83
CA ASN A 207 1.67 -36.71 -28.46
C ASN A 207 2.87 -37.55 -27.98
N LEU A 208 2.72 -38.17 -26.81
CA LEU A 208 3.78 -38.98 -26.20
C LEU A 208 4.09 -40.22 -27.06
N PRO A 209 5.37 -40.61 -27.18
CA PRO A 209 5.75 -41.81 -27.90
C PRO A 209 5.27 -43.06 -27.15
N LYS A 210 5.15 -44.18 -27.86
CA LYS A 210 4.77 -45.46 -27.26
C LYS A 210 5.76 -45.86 -26.15
N ALA A 211 5.25 -46.03 -24.93
CA ALA A 211 6.01 -46.54 -23.80
C ALA A 211 5.99 -48.08 -23.72
N PHE A 212 7.05 -48.67 -23.18
CA PHE A 212 7.13 -50.10 -22.90
C PHE A 212 7.16 -50.36 -21.39
N ALA A 213 6.50 -51.42 -20.94
CA ALA A 213 6.44 -51.77 -19.51
C ALA A 213 7.84 -51.95 -18.87
N LYS A 214 8.83 -52.39 -19.66
CA LYS A 214 10.23 -52.54 -19.24
C LYS A 214 10.90 -51.22 -18.83
N ASP A 215 10.38 -50.08 -19.31
CA ASP A 215 10.91 -48.76 -18.99
C ASP A 215 10.21 -48.15 -17.74
N LEU A 216 9.20 -48.85 -17.20
CA LEU A 216 8.36 -48.41 -16.08
C LEU A 216 8.31 -49.46 -14.97
N LEU A 217 9.41 -50.16 -14.70
CA LEU A 217 9.45 -51.32 -13.78
C LEU A 217 9.18 -50.93 -12.32
N THR A 218 9.72 -49.80 -11.87
CA THR A 218 9.62 -49.34 -10.48
C THR A 218 8.74 -48.11 -10.37
N ALA A 219 8.03 -47.95 -9.24
CA ALA A 219 7.30 -46.73 -8.95
C ALA A 219 8.23 -45.50 -9.07
N GLY A 220 7.76 -44.45 -9.74
CA GLY A 220 8.57 -43.26 -10.03
C GLY A 220 9.44 -43.34 -11.30
N ALA A 221 9.55 -44.50 -11.96
CA ALA A 221 10.21 -44.58 -13.27
C ALA A 221 9.44 -43.78 -14.33
N THR A 222 10.15 -43.18 -15.29
CA THR A 222 9.58 -42.27 -16.30
C THR A 222 10.09 -42.59 -17.70
N THR A 223 9.28 -42.32 -18.72
CA THR A 223 9.66 -42.45 -20.14
C THR A 223 8.79 -41.57 -21.03
N GLY A 224 9.22 -41.36 -22.27
CA GLY A 224 8.44 -40.68 -23.30
C GLY A 224 8.39 -39.16 -23.16
N ASP A 225 9.49 -38.54 -22.71
CA ASP A 225 9.63 -37.08 -22.64
C ASP A 225 9.27 -36.43 -23.97
N THR A 226 8.26 -35.56 -23.95
CA THR A 226 7.76 -34.82 -25.11
C THR A 226 7.59 -33.36 -24.73
N THR A 227 8.35 -32.47 -25.36
CA THR A 227 8.37 -31.04 -25.04
C THR A 227 7.54 -30.23 -26.03
N VAL A 228 6.66 -29.38 -25.52
CA VAL A 228 5.85 -28.43 -26.29
C VAL A 228 5.89 -27.08 -25.59
N PRO A 229 6.20 -25.97 -26.28
CA PRO A 229 6.23 -24.65 -25.66
C PRO A 229 4.82 -24.06 -25.51
N LEU A 230 4.52 -23.53 -24.32
CA LEU A 230 3.43 -22.57 -24.12
C LEU A 230 3.96 -21.18 -24.55
N VAL A 231 3.30 -20.57 -25.52
CA VAL A 231 3.70 -19.29 -26.09
C VAL A 231 2.74 -18.20 -25.63
N LEU A 232 3.31 -17.14 -25.07
CA LEU A 232 2.62 -15.95 -24.60
C LEU A 232 3.16 -14.72 -25.34
N ASP A 233 2.36 -13.66 -25.42
CA ASP A 233 2.81 -12.33 -25.79
C ASP A 233 2.48 -11.35 -24.66
N CYS A 234 3.52 -10.75 -24.08
CA CYS A 234 3.47 -10.05 -22.80
C CYS A 234 4.11 -8.65 -22.92
N PRO A 235 3.57 -7.62 -22.26
CA PRO A 235 4.31 -6.41 -21.98
C PRO A 235 5.59 -6.69 -21.18
N ALA A 236 6.61 -5.85 -21.36
CA ALA A 236 7.85 -5.99 -20.60
C ALA A 236 7.60 -5.83 -19.10
N GLY A 237 8.29 -6.63 -18.29
CA GLY A 237 8.24 -6.58 -16.82
C GLY A 237 7.09 -7.32 -16.16
N VAL A 238 6.12 -7.86 -16.91
CA VAL A 238 5.04 -8.69 -16.35
C VAL A 238 5.63 -10.00 -15.83
N LYS A 239 5.40 -10.31 -14.55
CA LYS A 239 5.77 -11.62 -13.99
C LYS A 239 4.64 -12.59 -14.23
N VAL A 240 4.97 -13.74 -14.78
CA VAL A 240 3.99 -14.77 -15.12
C VAL A 240 4.13 -15.91 -14.11
N ALA A 241 3.02 -16.26 -13.46
CA ALA A 241 2.89 -17.46 -12.66
C ALA A 241 1.80 -18.36 -13.24
N ILE A 242 1.96 -19.66 -13.08
CA ILE A 242 1.07 -20.67 -13.66
C ILE A 242 0.70 -21.69 -12.58
N THR A 243 -0.57 -22.07 -12.54
CA THR A 243 -1.05 -23.25 -11.83
C THR A 243 -1.56 -24.25 -12.85
N ILE A 244 -1.17 -25.52 -12.74
CA ILE A 244 -1.76 -26.59 -13.57
C ILE A 244 -2.74 -27.38 -12.71
N THR A 245 -3.95 -27.59 -13.20
CA THR A 245 -5.02 -28.31 -12.51
C THR A 245 -5.32 -29.60 -13.26
N ASP A 246 -5.38 -30.71 -12.52
CA ASP A 246 -5.84 -31.99 -13.04
C ASP A 246 -7.36 -31.91 -13.35
N SER A 247 -7.74 -32.11 -14.62
CA SER A 247 -9.14 -31.98 -15.04
C SER A 247 -10.01 -33.19 -14.66
N VAL A 248 -9.39 -34.32 -14.31
CA VAL A 248 -10.09 -35.54 -13.87
C VAL A 248 -10.31 -35.50 -12.36
N ASN A 249 -9.31 -34.99 -11.62
CA ASN A 249 -9.37 -34.83 -10.17
C ASN A 249 -8.85 -33.45 -9.77
N SER A 250 -9.74 -32.46 -9.68
CA SER A 250 -9.40 -31.08 -9.32
C SER A 250 -8.84 -30.92 -7.88
N ALA A 251 -8.94 -31.94 -7.04
CA ALA A 251 -8.34 -31.99 -5.72
C ALA A 251 -6.91 -32.57 -5.72
N ASN A 252 -6.42 -33.09 -6.84
CA ASN A 252 -5.07 -33.61 -6.96
C ASN A 252 -4.03 -32.51 -6.68
N ARG A 253 -3.11 -32.79 -5.76
CA ARG A 253 -1.97 -31.92 -5.41
C ARG A 253 -0.61 -32.60 -5.60
N SER A 254 -0.60 -33.80 -6.18
CA SER A 254 0.62 -34.55 -6.48
C SER A 254 1.28 -34.04 -7.76
N THR A 255 2.35 -34.69 -8.20
CA THR A 255 2.99 -34.44 -9.51
C THR A 255 2.54 -35.43 -10.59
N ALA A 256 1.59 -36.32 -10.29
CA ALA A 256 1.10 -37.33 -11.24
C ALA A 256 -0.33 -36.99 -11.66
N LEU A 257 -0.50 -36.62 -12.93
CA LEU A 257 -1.79 -36.33 -13.54
C LEU A 257 -2.57 -37.63 -13.69
N ALA A 258 -3.82 -37.62 -13.24
CA ALA A 258 -4.69 -38.77 -13.40
C ALA A 258 -4.97 -39.06 -14.87
N LEU A 259 -5.11 -40.35 -15.18
CA LEU A 259 -5.56 -40.77 -16.50
C LEU A 259 -7.04 -40.44 -16.65
N ALA A 260 -7.42 -39.95 -17.83
CA ALA A 260 -8.79 -39.67 -18.18
C ALA A 260 -9.59 -40.98 -18.30
N PRO A 261 -10.91 -40.98 -18.01
CA PRO A 261 -11.74 -42.19 -18.01
C PRO A 261 -11.75 -42.97 -19.34
N GLU A 262 -11.37 -42.32 -20.44
CA GLU A 262 -11.27 -42.92 -21.77
C GLU A 262 -9.97 -43.74 -21.98
N SER A 263 -9.11 -43.82 -20.96
CA SER A 263 -7.88 -44.63 -20.97
C SER A 263 -8.16 -46.09 -20.62
N SER A 264 -7.44 -47.02 -21.24
CA SER A 264 -7.47 -48.45 -20.86
C SER A 264 -6.22 -48.92 -20.11
N ALA A 265 -5.16 -48.11 -20.08
CA ALA A 265 -3.99 -48.38 -19.26
C ALA A 265 -4.26 -48.06 -17.77
N SER A 266 -3.56 -48.73 -16.87
CA SER A 266 -3.57 -48.42 -15.44
C SER A 266 -2.22 -48.67 -14.77
N GLY A 267 -2.02 -48.15 -13.56
CA GLY A 267 -0.75 -48.25 -12.84
C GLY A 267 0.30 -47.22 -13.27
N LEU A 268 -0.11 -46.16 -13.98
CA LEU A 268 0.75 -45.02 -14.37
C LEU A 268 -0.05 -43.72 -14.34
N GLY A 269 0.66 -42.59 -14.36
CA GLY A 269 0.11 -41.26 -14.61
C GLY A 269 0.97 -40.49 -15.61
N ILE A 270 0.66 -39.21 -15.83
CA ILE A 270 1.49 -38.30 -16.61
C ILE A 270 2.16 -37.27 -15.68
N GLN A 271 3.45 -37.05 -15.85
CA GLN A 271 4.17 -35.94 -15.23
C GLN A 271 4.30 -34.80 -16.24
N ILE A 272 4.08 -33.56 -15.78
CA ILE A 272 4.38 -32.35 -16.53
C ILE A 272 5.54 -31.65 -15.84
N LEU A 273 6.52 -31.18 -16.62
CA LEU A 273 7.73 -30.55 -16.14
C LEU A 273 7.88 -29.15 -16.71
N ASN A 274 8.43 -28.25 -15.91
CA ASN A 274 9.06 -27.01 -16.37
C ASN A 274 10.58 -27.17 -16.23
N GLY A 275 11.29 -27.21 -17.36
CA GLY A 275 12.68 -27.65 -17.39
C GLY A 275 12.80 -29.09 -16.85
N SER A 276 13.62 -29.29 -15.82
CA SER A 276 13.80 -30.58 -15.14
C SER A 276 12.89 -30.80 -13.93
N THR A 277 12.09 -29.79 -13.55
CA THR A 277 11.28 -29.82 -12.33
C THR A 277 9.88 -30.32 -12.63
N ALA A 278 9.46 -31.39 -11.96
CA ALA A 278 8.08 -31.87 -12.01
C ALA A 278 7.14 -30.87 -11.33
N ILE A 279 6.05 -30.51 -12.00
CA ILE A 279 5.04 -29.58 -11.51
C ILE A 279 4.04 -30.36 -10.65
N ALA A 280 3.81 -29.89 -9.42
CA ALA A 280 2.70 -30.35 -8.61
C ALA A 280 1.41 -29.64 -9.05
N PHE A 281 0.28 -30.36 -9.05
CA PHE A 281 -1.02 -29.80 -9.46
C PHE A 281 -1.61 -28.90 -8.38
N GLY A 282 -2.32 -27.85 -8.77
CA GLY A 282 -3.00 -26.92 -7.86
C GLY A 282 -4.49 -26.82 -8.16
N PRO A 283 -5.23 -25.99 -7.39
CA PRO A 283 -6.58 -25.62 -7.75
C PRO A 283 -6.57 -24.64 -8.94
N ASP A 284 -7.67 -24.63 -9.70
CA ASP A 284 -7.87 -23.65 -10.76
C ASP A 284 -8.12 -22.26 -10.16
N SER A 285 -7.07 -21.45 -10.09
CA SER A 285 -7.10 -20.11 -9.51
C SER A 285 -5.96 -19.24 -10.03
N ALA A 286 -6.31 -18.01 -10.40
CA ALA A 286 -5.37 -16.96 -10.81
C ALA A 286 -4.83 -16.12 -9.63
N VAL A 287 -5.29 -16.39 -8.40
CA VAL A 287 -4.86 -15.65 -7.20
C VAL A 287 -3.36 -15.89 -6.96
N ALA A 288 -2.59 -14.81 -6.78
CA ALA A 288 -1.17 -14.92 -6.43
C ALA A 288 -0.97 -15.72 -5.15
N GLY A 289 -0.01 -16.65 -5.16
CA GLY A 289 0.27 -17.52 -4.02
C GLY A 289 -0.71 -18.69 -3.88
N THR A 290 -1.52 -18.97 -4.90
CA THR A 290 -2.31 -20.21 -4.98
C THR A 290 -1.40 -21.44 -4.77
N VAL A 291 -1.92 -22.47 -4.08
CA VAL A 291 -1.18 -23.72 -3.83
C VAL A 291 -0.62 -24.31 -5.12
N ASN A 292 0.67 -24.66 -5.11
CA ASN A 292 1.42 -25.23 -6.24
C ASN A 292 1.48 -24.33 -7.50
N GLN A 293 1.23 -23.04 -7.36
CA GLN A 293 1.57 -22.05 -8.38
C GLN A 293 3.10 -21.94 -8.50
N TRP A 294 3.61 -21.89 -9.73
CA TRP A 294 5.04 -21.73 -10.02
C TRP A 294 5.28 -20.53 -10.93
N THR A 295 6.46 -19.93 -10.84
CA THR A 295 6.84 -18.79 -11.68
C THR A 295 7.40 -19.26 -13.03
N ALA A 296 6.84 -18.75 -14.12
CA ALA A 296 7.36 -18.95 -15.46
C ALA A 296 8.44 -17.92 -15.83
N GLY A 297 8.64 -16.90 -15.00
CA GLY A 297 9.61 -15.82 -15.19
C GLY A 297 8.95 -14.46 -15.43
N ALA A 298 9.79 -13.47 -15.73
CA ALA A 298 9.37 -12.12 -16.12
C ALA A 298 9.53 -11.95 -17.63
N ALA A 299 8.51 -11.39 -18.28
CA ALA A 299 8.56 -11.12 -19.71
C ALA A 299 9.55 -9.99 -20.03
N ALA A 300 10.38 -10.18 -21.04
CA ALA A 300 11.26 -9.13 -21.58
C ALA A 300 10.49 -8.11 -22.47
N GLY A 301 9.22 -8.40 -22.76
CA GLY A 301 8.41 -7.68 -23.75
C GLY A 301 8.32 -8.49 -25.05
N GLY A 302 7.11 -8.62 -25.58
CA GLY A 302 6.83 -9.45 -26.75
C GLY A 302 6.66 -10.93 -26.38
N GLN A 303 7.12 -11.80 -27.27
CA GLN A 303 6.92 -13.24 -27.16
C GLN A 303 7.73 -13.85 -26.00
N MET A 304 7.05 -14.63 -25.15
CA MET A 304 7.63 -15.44 -24.08
C MET A 304 7.30 -16.91 -24.32
N GLN A 305 8.30 -17.79 -24.31
CA GLN A 305 8.14 -19.23 -24.51
C GLN A 305 8.45 -19.99 -23.23
N ILE A 306 7.54 -20.88 -22.84
CA ILE A 306 7.63 -21.67 -21.62
C ILE A 306 7.64 -23.15 -22.04
N PRO A 307 8.81 -23.80 -22.10
CA PRO A 307 8.90 -25.18 -22.54
C PRO A 307 8.36 -26.12 -21.45
N LEU A 308 7.24 -26.76 -21.75
CA LEU A 308 6.66 -27.78 -20.89
C LEU A 308 6.98 -29.16 -21.46
N THR A 309 7.37 -30.10 -20.60
CA THR A 309 7.63 -31.49 -21.00
C THR A 309 6.61 -32.40 -20.33
N ALA A 310 5.92 -33.23 -21.12
CA ALA A 310 5.06 -34.28 -20.61
C ALA A 310 5.73 -35.65 -20.76
N ARG A 311 5.57 -36.52 -19.75
CA ARG A 311 6.12 -37.88 -19.76
C ARG A 311 5.27 -38.84 -18.95
N TYR A 312 5.38 -40.14 -19.21
CA TYR A 312 4.77 -41.17 -18.36
C TYR A 312 5.51 -41.24 -17.02
N VAL A 313 4.79 -41.51 -15.93
CA VAL A 313 5.35 -41.83 -14.62
C VAL A 313 4.68 -43.08 -14.05
N ARG A 314 5.46 -44.04 -13.58
CA ARG A 314 4.95 -45.28 -12.98
C ARG A 314 4.33 -44.99 -11.61
N ALA A 315 3.08 -45.38 -11.42
CA ALA A 315 2.40 -45.34 -10.12
C ALA A 315 2.61 -46.65 -9.35
N ALA A 316 2.29 -46.64 -8.05
CA ALA A 316 2.24 -47.86 -7.26
C ALA A 316 1.12 -48.79 -7.75
N GLY A 317 1.32 -50.10 -7.61
CA GLY A 317 0.35 -51.13 -8.01
C GLY A 317 0.64 -51.78 -9.38
N THR A 318 -0.33 -52.54 -9.86
CA THR A 318 -0.23 -53.32 -11.11
C THR A 318 -0.24 -52.42 -12.34
N LEU A 319 0.72 -52.61 -13.23
CA LEU A 319 0.76 -51.92 -14.52
C LEU A 319 0.00 -52.73 -15.57
N ILE A 320 -1.03 -52.13 -16.14
CA ILE A 320 -1.85 -52.73 -17.19
C ILE A 320 -1.60 -51.95 -18.49
N PRO A 321 -1.14 -52.61 -19.57
CA PRO A 321 -0.98 -51.97 -20.87
C PRO A 321 -2.32 -51.51 -21.46
N GLY A 322 -2.32 -50.38 -22.16
CA GLY A 322 -3.51 -49.84 -22.81
C GLY A 322 -3.29 -48.46 -23.41
N SER A 323 -4.37 -47.81 -23.80
CA SER A 323 -4.36 -46.41 -24.23
C SER A 323 -4.22 -45.48 -23.02
N VAL A 324 -3.53 -44.36 -23.23
CA VAL A 324 -3.35 -43.33 -22.22
C VAL A 324 -3.89 -42.01 -22.78
N LYS A 325 -4.81 -41.40 -22.06
CA LYS A 325 -5.31 -40.05 -22.28
C LYS A 325 -5.27 -39.32 -20.95
N ALA A 326 -4.92 -38.04 -20.96
CA ALA A 326 -4.93 -37.20 -19.77
C ALA A 326 -5.31 -35.78 -20.16
N LYS A 327 -5.91 -35.04 -19.24
CA LYS A 327 -6.39 -33.67 -19.45
C LYS A 327 -6.03 -32.83 -18.23
N ALA A 328 -5.46 -31.66 -18.47
CA ALA A 328 -5.16 -30.67 -17.45
C ALA A 328 -5.51 -29.28 -17.98
N THR A 329 -5.83 -28.37 -17.07
CA THR A 329 -5.97 -26.93 -17.38
C THR A 329 -4.78 -26.18 -16.80
N PHE A 330 -4.37 -25.11 -17.46
CA PHE A 330 -3.39 -24.17 -16.91
C PHE A 330 -4.08 -22.83 -16.66
N THR A 331 -3.77 -22.23 -15.51
CA THR A 331 -4.35 -20.98 -15.05
C THR A 331 -3.22 -19.99 -14.82
N MET A 332 -3.30 -18.84 -15.50
CA MET A 332 -2.27 -17.80 -15.47
C MET A 332 -2.54 -16.80 -14.35
N SER A 333 -1.48 -16.26 -13.75
CA SER A 333 -1.50 -15.17 -12.78
C SER A 333 -0.40 -14.16 -13.13
N TYR A 334 -0.76 -12.90 -13.34
CA TYR A 334 0.15 -11.84 -13.77
C TYR A 334 0.53 -10.92 -12.60
N GLN A 335 1.74 -11.02 -12.07
CA GLN A 335 2.19 -10.36 -10.83
C GLN A 335 3.20 -9.23 -11.06
#